data_AF-A0A1H4D762-F1
#
_entry.id   AF-A0A1H4D762-F1
#
_cell.length_a   1.000
_cell.length_b   1.000
_cell.length_c   1.000
_cell.angle_alpha   90.00
_cell.angle_beta   90.00
_cell.angle_gamma   90.00
#
_symmetry.space_group_name_H-M   'P 1'
#
loop_
_entity.id
_entity.type
_entity.pdbx_description
1 polymer ?
#
loop_
_entity_poly.entity_id
_entity_poly.type
_entity_poly.pdbx_seq_one_letter_code
_entity_poly.pdbx_strand_id
1 'polypeptide(L)'
;MRTLSLTRVWMILLAITAATYWIGEAGLTGHGSMGPVLAMFSLAFAKGLLVCLDFLELRHAPALWRWLVAGWLALVLALIVLAYWIGLP
;
A
#
# COMPACT_ATOMS: atom_id res chain seq x y z
N MET A 1 0.40 13.67 19.92
CA MET A 1 0.01 12.88 18.74
C MET A 1 0.16 11.41 19.10
N ARG A 2 -0.93 10.62 19.11
CA ARG A 2 -0.93 9.21 19.53
C ARG A 2 0.06 8.41 18.68
N THR A 3 1.20 8.02 19.25
CA THR A 3 2.03 6.96 18.67
C THR A 3 1.24 5.67 18.84
N LEU A 4 0.72 5.11 17.75
CA LEU A 4 0.23 3.74 17.78
C LEU A 4 1.38 2.88 18.31
N SER A 5 1.12 1.98 19.27
CA SER A 5 2.17 1.05 19.70
C SER A 5 2.60 0.23 18.49
N LEU A 6 3.88 -0.15 18.43
CA LEU A 6 4.44 -0.95 17.33
C LEU A 6 3.60 -2.22 17.08
N THR A 7 3.04 -2.80 18.16
CA THR A 7 2.09 -3.90 18.14
C THR A 7 0.80 -3.60 17.37
N ARG A 8 0.24 -2.38 17.49
CA ARG A 8 -0.94 -1.98 16.71
C ARG A 8 -0.63 -1.84 15.24
N VAL A 9 0.52 -1.23 14.90
CA VAL A 9 0.96 -1.12 13.51
C VAL A 9 1.13 -2.51 12.92
N TRP A 10 1.76 -3.42 13.66
CA TRP A 10 1.89 -4.82 13.29
C TRP A 10 0.55 -5.51 13.06
N MET A 11 -0.44 -5.34 13.95
CA MET A 11 -1.79 -5.89 13.76
C MET A 11 -2.48 -5.31 12.50
N ILE A 12 -2.31 -4.02 12.23
CA ILE A 12 -2.84 -3.40 11.00
C ILE A 12 -2.18 -4.02 9.77
N LEU A 13 -0.86 -4.22 9.78
CA LEU A 13 -0.14 -4.86 8.67
C LEU A 13 -0.63 -6.30 8.43
N LEU A 14 -0.92 -7.06 9.49
CA LEU A 14 -1.52 -8.38 9.36
C LEU A 14 -2.93 -8.32 8.75
N ALA A 15 -3.78 -7.40 9.23
CA ALA A 15 -5.12 -7.22 8.69
C ALA A 15 -5.10 -6.84 7.20
N ILE A 16 -4.21 -5.91 6.82
CA ILE A 16 -3.99 -5.54 5.41
C ILE A 16 -3.57 -6.77 4.59
N THR A 17 -2.66 -7.58 5.12
CA THR A 17 -2.17 -8.78 4.42
C THR A 17 -3.28 -9.82 4.22
N ALA A 18 -4.07 -10.10 5.26
CA ALA A 18 -5.22 -10.99 5.18
C ALA A 18 -6.25 -10.49 4.16
N ALA A 19 -6.54 -9.18 4.13
CA ALA A 19 -7.44 -8.58 3.15
C ALA A 19 -6.91 -8.74 1.72
N THR A 20 -5.62 -8.44 1.47
CA THR A 20 -5.04 -8.63 0.13
C THR A 20 -5.01 -10.08 -0.31
N TYR A 21 -4.76 -11.02 0.62
CA TYR A 21 -4.78 -12.45 0.33
C TYR A 21 -6.18 -12.89 -0.08
N TRP A 22 -7.20 -12.50 0.69
CA TRP A 22 -8.59 -12.83 0.39
C TRP A 22 -9.06 -12.27 -0.95
N ILE A 23 -8.70 -11.03 -1.30
CA ILE A 23 -9.03 -10.43 -2.61
C ILE A 23 -8.39 -11.22 -3.76
N GLY A 24 -7.16 -11.71 -3.57
CA GLY A 24 -6.46 -12.52 -4.56
C GLY A 24 -7.08 -13.90 -4.74
N GLU A 25 -7.38 -14.59 -3.63
CA GLU A 25 -8.01 -15.93 -3.62
C GLU A 25 -9.43 -15.90 -4.20
N ALA A 26 -10.20 -14.85 -3.90
CA ALA A 26 -11.56 -14.69 -4.42
C ALA A 26 -11.62 -14.49 -5.95
N GLY A 27 -10.49 -14.42 -6.66
CA GLY A 27 -10.44 -14.28 -8.12
C GLY A 27 -11.01 -12.97 -8.65
N LEU A 28 -11.22 -11.98 -7.76
CA LEU A 28 -11.86 -10.70 -8.08
C LEU A 28 -11.04 -9.87 -9.08
N THR A 29 -9.73 -10.09 -9.13
CA THR A 29 -8.80 -9.41 -10.05
C THR A 29 -8.88 -9.92 -11.50
N GLY A 30 -9.42 -11.12 -11.74
CA GLY A 30 -9.48 -11.73 -13.07
C GLY A 30 -10.67 -11.30 -13.93
N HIS A 31 -11.66 -10.61 -13.37
CA HIS A 31 -12.93 -10.30 -14.03
C HIS A 31 -12.89 -9.03 -14.92
N GLY A 32 -11.69 -8.52 -15.25
CA GLY A 32 -11.54 -7.26 -16.01
C GLY A 32 -12.03 -6.03 -15.24
N SER A 33 -12.15 -6.11 -13.92
CA SER A 33 -12.67 -5.02 -13.09
C SER A 33 -11.54 -4.24 -12.41
N MET A 34 -11.56 -2.92 -12.56
CA MET A 34 -10.57 -2.01 -11.98
C MET A 34 -10.67 -1.90 -10.45
N GLY A 35 -11.85 -2.19 -9.89
CA GLY A 35 -12.14 -2.01 -8.46
C GLY A 35 -11.24 -2.81 -7.50
N PRO A 36 -11.14 -4.14 -7.65
CA PRO A 36 -10.27 -4.99 -6.83
C PRO A 36 -8.80 -4.63 -6.94
N VAL A 37 -8.35 -4.24 -8.15
CA VAL A 37 -6.98 -3.79 -8.39
C VAL A 37 -6.68 -2.50 -7.64
N LEU A 38 -7.55 -1.50 -7.74
CA LEU A 38 -7.42 -0.25 -6.98
C LEU A 38 -7.44 -0.49 -5.46
N ALA A 39 -8.28 -1.41 -4.98
CA ALA A 39 -8.31 -1.78 -3.57
C ALA A 39 -6.98 -2.41 -3.12
N MET A 40 -6.42 -3.35 -3.89
CA MET A 40 -5.12 -3.98 -3.58
C MET A 40 -3.98 -2.95 -3.59
N PHE A 41 -3.93 -2.06 -4.57
CA PHE A 41 -2.88 -1.03 -4.64
C PHE A 41 -3.02 0.01 -3.53
N SER A 42 -4.24 0.36 -3.13
CA SER A 42 -4.50 1.24 -1.97
C SER A 42 -4.01 0.60 -0.68
N LEU A 43 -4.28 -0.69 -0.48
CA LEU A 43 -3.80 -1.47 0.65
C LEU A 43 -2.27 -1.59 0.65
N ALA A 44 -1.66 -1.83 -0.51
CA ALA A 44 -0.21 -1.87 -0.67
C ALA A 44 0.44 -0.52 -0.33
N PHE A 45 -0.16 0.60 -0.77
CA PHE A 45 0.30 1.94 -0.44
C PHE A 45 0.24 2.20 1.06
N ALA A 46 -0.90 1.92 1.71
CA ALA A 46 -1.06 2.08 3.14
C ALA A 46 -0.04 1.23 3.93
N LYS A 47 0.17 -0.02 3.51
CA LYS A 47 1.17 -0.92 4.11
C LYS A 47 2.58 -0.35 3.98
N GLY A 48 2.96 0.12 2.79
CA GLY A 48 4.27 0.72 2.53
C GLY A 48 4.51 1.98 3.37
N LEU A 49 3.51 2.86 3.50
CA LEU A 49 3.61 4.05 4.35
C LEU A 49 3.81 3.70 5.82
N LEU A 50 3.05 2.73 6.36
CA LEU A 50 3.21 2.28 7.75
C LEU A 50 4.61 1.71 8.01
N VAL A 51 5.13 0.90 7.10
CA VAL A 51 6.50 0.35 7.21
C VAL A 51 7.55 1.47 7.15
N CYS A 52 7.42 2.40 6.20
CA CYS A 52 8.37 3.51 6.08
C CYS A 52 8.38 4.42 7.31
N LEU A 53 7.20 4.78 7.83
CA LEU A 53 7.09 5.75 8.91
C LEU A 53 7.44 5.12 10.27
N ASP A 54 6.96 3.90 10.54
CA ASP A 54 7.03 3.29 11.88
C ASP A 54 8.17 2.28 12.04
N PHE A 55 8.54 1.53 10.99
CA PHE A 55 9.60 0.50 11.09
C PHE A 55 10.97 0.98 10.59
N LEU A 56 10.99 1.80 9.54
CA LEU A 56 12.23 2.45 9.06
C LEU A 56 12.54 3.75 9.82
N GLU A 57 11.73 4.09 10.82
CA GLU A 57 11.83 5.31 11.63
C GLU A 57 11.94 6.62 10.83
N LEU A 58 11.49 6.65 9.55
CA LEU A 58 11.50 7.89 8.74
C LEU A 58 10.66 9.01 9.36
N ARG A 59 9.85 8.70 10.37
CA ARG A 59 9.20 9.69 11.24
C ARG A 59 10.19 10.73 11.80
N HIS A 60 11.40 10.33 12.18
CA HIS A 60 12.41 11.22 12.75
C HIS A 60 13.37 11.77 11.69
N ALA A 61 13.27 11.28 10.45
CA ALA A 61 14.08 11.74 9.34
C ALA A 61 13.60 13.12 8.81
N PRO A 62 14.48 13.88 8.13
CA PRO A 62 14.10 15.13 7.48
C PRO A 62 12.92 14.95 6.53
N ALA A 63 12.03 15.95 6.47
CA ALA A 63 10.81 15.89 5.68
C ALA A 63 11.07 15.54 4.21
N LEU A 64 12.19 16.01 3.63
CA LEU A 64 12.59 15.70 2.26
C LEU A 64 12.65 14.19 1.98
N TRP A 65 13.30 13.42 2.85
CA TRP A 65 13.43 11.96 2.70
C TRP A 65 12.09 11.25 2.82
N ARG A 66 11.27 11.71 3.77
CA ARG A 66 9.92 11.17 3.96
C ARG A 66 9.04 11.36 2.72
N TRP A 67 9.06 12.56 2.14
CA TRP A 67 8.30 12.86 0.92
C TRP A 67 8.88 12.18 -0.32
N LEU A 68 10.21 12.03 -0.40
CA LEU A 68 10.86 11.34 -1.51
C LEU A 68 10.47 9.86 -1.55
N VAL A 69 10.50 9.16 -0.41
CA VAL A 69 10.11 7.74 -0.33
C VAL A 69 8.61 7.57 -0.55
N ALA A 70 7.77 8.41 0.06
CA ALA A 70 6.32 8.35 -0.13
C ALA A 70 5.92 8.67 -1.58
N GLY A 71 6.54 9.70 -2.17
CA GLY A 71 6.32 10.09 -3.56
C GLY A 71 6.80 9.04 -4.54
N TRP A 72 7.96 8.42 -4.30
CA TRP A 72 8.44 7.29 -5.08
C TRP A 72 7.48 6.11 -5.04
N LEU A 73 7.02 5.72 -3.84
CA LEU A 73 6.04 4.65 -3.69
C LEU A 73 4.74 4.97 -4.45
N ALA A 74 4.21 6.18 -4.28
CA ALA A 74 3.00 6.62 -4.99
C ALA A 74 3.19 6.58 -6.51
N LEU A 75 4.34 7.03 -7.02
CA LEU A 75 4.67 7.01 -8.43
C LEU A 75 4.70 5.58 -8.98
N VAL A 76 5.38 4.65 -8.32
CA VAL A 76 5.47 3.25 -8.77
C VAL A 76 4.08 2.61 -8.82
N LEU A 77 3.25 2.79 -7.78
CA LEU A 77 1.91 2.21 -7.77
C LEU A 77 1.02 2.85 -8.85
N ALA A 78 1.12 4.17 -9.06
CA ALA A 78 0.39 4.85 -10.12
C ALA A 78 0.77 4.35 -11.51
N LEU A 79 2.06 4.13 -11.77
CA LEU A 79 2.54 3.57 -13.04
C LEU A 79 2.04 2.14 -13.26
N ILE A 80 1.98 1.31 -12.22
CA ILE A 80 1.46 -0.06 -12.35
C ILE A 80 -0.06 -0.04 -12.62
N VAL A 81 -0.81 0.80 -11.91
CA VAL A 81 -2.25 0.97 -12.15
C VAL A 81 -2.51 1.48 -13.57
N LEU A 82 -1.71 2.44 -14.05
CA LEU A 82 -1.80 2.94 -15.41
C LEU A 82 -1.50 1.84 -16.44
N ALA A 83 -0.44 1.04 -16.22
CA ALA A 83 -0.11 -0.09 -17.09
C ALA A 83 -1.23 -1.13 -17.14
N TYR A 84 -1.84 -1.45 -15.99
CA TYR A 84 -3.00 -2.34 -15.92
C TYR A 84 -4.20 -1.76 -16.67
N TRP A 85 -4.44 -0.44 -16.54
CA TRP A 85 -5.54 0.22 -17.24
C TRP A 85 -5.36 0.19 -18.77
N ILE A 86 -4.14 0.43 -19.25
CA ILE A 86 -3.81 0.37 -20.69
C ILE A 86 -3.88 -1.07 -21.21
N GLY A 87 -3.55 -2.06 -20.37
CA GLY A 87 -3.59 -3.48 -20.71
C GLY A 87 -4.96 -4.15 -20.55
N LEU A 88 -5.97 -3.43 -20.08
CA LEU A 88 -7.34 -3.94 -19.99
C LEU A 88 -7.92 -4.06 -21.42
N PRO A 89 -8.38 -5.25 -21.85
CA PRO A 89 -8.96 -5.44 -23.18
C PRO A 89 -10.34 -4.77 -23.35
#